data_AF-A0A0G0FAT9-F1
#
_entry.id   AF-A0A0G0FAT9-F1
#
_cell.length_a   1.000
_cell.length_b   1.000
_cell.length_c   1.000
_cell.angle_alpha   90.00
_cell.angle_beta   90.00
_cell.angle_gamma   90.00
#
_symmetry.space_group_name_H-M   'P 1'
#
loop_
_entity.id
_entity.type
_entity.pdbx_description
1 polymer ?
#
loop_
_entity_poly.entity_id
_entity_poly.type
_entity_poly.pdbx_seq_one_letter_code
_entity_poly.pdbx_strand_id
1 'polypeptide(L)'
;MPRLSGVFDIFADLERIPISDIASWLKQRGDLHTLQNSIGNRLLYPQVVPLTKEDLNIDLAILREAVFRQPEKIYSPKEQKIVIPENFLTRFPPLINLVIALLQALNPQGITTLNIKNIGVTKLIGSSVAPPFNGVVDNLSLEVNGTNIGQLKPGGVMLFPYKDKHLRIKIGQSLEGIAPGGDLGLIIDLRKWA
;
A
#
# COMPACT_ATOMS: atom_id res chain seq x y z
N MET A 1 23.03 -22.36 12.32
CA MET A 1 21.72 -22.86 11.83
C MET A 1 21.33 -22.03 10.61
N PRO A 2 20.92 -22.64 9.48
CA PRO A 2 20.42 -21.90 8.34
C PRO A 2 19.13 -21.14 8.74
N ARG A 3 19.11 -19.82 8.52
CA ARG A 3 17.88 -19.03 8.67
C ARG A 3 16.99 -19.35 7.46
N LEU A 4 15.81 -19.90 7.71
CA LEU A 4 14.77 -20.01 6.68
C LEU A 4 14.36 -18.59 6.30
N SER A 5 14.43 -18.27 5.00
CA SER A 5 14.16 -16.92 4.53
C SER A 5 12.67 -16.58 4.63
N GLY A 6 12.31 -15.52 5.35
CA GLY A 6 10.96 -15.02 5.51
C GLY A 6 10.59 -13.98 4.44
N VAL A 7 9.28 -13.73 4.28
CA VAL A 7 8.78 -12.66 3.39
C VAL A 7 9.27 -11.28 3.82
N PHE A 8 9.58 -11.10 5.10
CA PHE A 8 10.03 -9.83 5.65
C PHE A 8 11.55 -9.63 5.68
N ASP A 9 12.35 -10.57 5.19
CA ASP A 9 13.82 -10.51 5.27
C ASP A 9 14.46 -9.28 4.61
N ILE A 10 13.71 -8.59 3.74
CA ILE A 10 14.18 -7.34 3.11
C ILE A 10 14.26 -6.17 4.11
N PHE A 11 13.55 -6.27 5.24
CA PHE A 11 13.51 -5.29 6.31
C PHE A 11 14.41 -5.75 7.47
N ALA A 12 15.33 -4.88 7.89
CA ALA A 12 16.19 -5.15 9.03
C ALA A 12 15.46 -4.91 10.36
N ASP A 13 15.91 -5.56 11.43
CA ASP A 13 15.54 -5.26 12.82
C ASP A 13 14.02 -5.28 13.13
N LEU A 14 13.25 -6.14 12.46
CA LEU A 14 11.80 -6.27 12.69
C LEU A 14 11.46 -6.65 14.13
N GLU A 15 12.33 -7.43 14.78
CA GLU A 15 12.22 -7.84 16.17
C GLU A 15 12.36 -6.68 17.16
N ARG A 16 12.88 -5.53 16.72
CA ARG A 16 13.04 -4.32 17.55
C ARG A 16 11.82 -3.40 17.47
N ILE A 17 10.88 -3.68 16.58
CA ILE A 17 9.69 -2.84 16.40
C ILE A 17 8.78 -3.03 17.63
N PRO A 18 8.41 -1.95 18.34
CA PRO A 18 7.46 -2.04 19.45
C PRO A 18 6.12 -2.60 18.99
N ILE A 19 5.59 -3.57 19.73
CA ILE A 19 4.30 -4.20 19.40
C ILE A 19 3.16 -3.17 19.38
N SER A 20 3.24 -2.12 20.22
CA SER A 20 2.29 -1.01 20.22
C SER A 20 2.17 -0.33 18.85
N ASP A 21 3.28 -0.21 18.13
CA ASP A 21 3.35 0.51 16.86
C ASP A 21 2.69 -0.34 15.78
N ILE A 22 2.94 -1.65 15.79
CA ILE A 22 2.24 -2.63 14.94
C ILE A 22 0.73 -2.64 15.25
N ALA A 23 0.37 -2.67 16.53
CA ALA A 23 -1.02 -2.70 16.98
C ALA A 23 -1.80 -1.43 16.58
N SER A 24 -1.12 -0.29 16.40
CA SER A 24 -1.76 0.96 15.97
C SER A 24 -2.40 0.85 14.57
N TRP A 25 -1.91 -0.06 13.72
CA TRP A 25 -2.48 -0.33 12.40
C TRP A 25 -3.73 -1.22 12.43
N LEU A 26 -4.05 -1.83 13.57
CA LEU A 26 -5.17 -2.75 13.72
C LEU A 26 -6.40 -2.03 14.24
N LYS A 27 -7.54 -2.23 13.55
CA LYS A 27 -8.82 -1.61 13.94
C LYS A 27 -9.44 -2.25 15.19
N GLN A 28 -9.17 -3.54 15.41
CA GLN A 28 -9.73 -4.29 16.54
C GLN A 28 -8.73 -4.35 17.68
N ARG A 29 -9.13 -3.79 18.82
CA ARG A 29 -8.44 -3.94 20.10
C ARG A 29 -9.00 -5.19 20.77
N GLY A 30 -8.54 -6.36 20.35
CA GLY A 30 -8.71 -7.57 21.16
C GLY A 30 -8.00 -7.43 22.50
N ASP A 31 -7.98 -8.51 23.29
CA ASP A 31 -7.11 -8.57 24.46
C ASP A 31 -5.65 -8.29 24.03
N LEU A 32 -5.06 -7.24 24.62
CA LEU A 32 -3.74 -6.74 24.25
C LEU A 32 -2.67 -7.83 24.41
N HIS A 33 -2.81 -8.65 25.45
CA HIS A 33 -1.87 -9.73 25.75
C HIS A 33 -1.92 -10.82 24.66
N THR A 34 -3.13 -11.21 24.25
CA THR A 34 -3.32 -12.14 23.13
C THR A 34 -2.73 -11.59 21.83
N LEU A 35 -2.98 -10.31 21.54
CA LEU A 35 -2.43 -9.66 20.35
C LEU A 35 -0.89 -9.60 20.38
N GLN A 36 -0.31 -9.30 21.54
CA GLN A 36 1.14 -9.30 21.74
C GLN A 36 1.75 -10.68 21.46
N ASN A 37 1.13 -11.75 21.98
CA ASN A 37 1.60 -13.11 21.73
C ASN A 37 1.49 -13.48 20.25
N SER A 38 0.38 -13.11 19.58
CA SER A 38 0.21 -13.33 18.15
C SER A 38 1.29 -12.60 17.33
N ILE A 39 1.52 -11.32 17.59
CA ILE A 39 2.56 -10.53 16.89
C ILE A 39 3.95 -11.11 17.17
N GLY A 40 4.27 -11.42 18.43
CA GLY A 40 5.55 -12.00 18.83
C GLY A 40 5.84 -13.31 18.10
N ASN A 41 4.85 -14.21 18.02
CA ASN A 41 4.98 -15.46 17.29
C ASN A 41 5.20 -15.24 15.78
N ARG A 42 4.54 -14.24 15.18
CA ARG A 42 4.73 -13.91 13.76
C ARG A 42 6.13 -13.35 13.47
N LEU A 43 6.69 -12.56 14.38
CA LEU A 43 8.05 -12.02 14.25
C LEU A 43 9.12 -13.10 14.48
N LEU A 44 8.90 -14.02 15.42
CA LEU A 44 9.82 -15.14 15.69
C LEU A 44 9.79 -16.20 14.58
N TYR A 45 8.63 -16.38 13.93
CA TYR A 45 8.41 -17.38 12.89
C TYR A 45 7.81 -16.74 11.62
N PRO A 46 8.57 -15.88 10.89
CA PRO A 46 8.07 -15.12 9.75
C PRO A 46 7.62 -15.99 8.57
N GLN A 47 8.01 -17.26 8.54
CA GLN A 47 7.60 -18.25 7.54
C GLN A 47 6.15 -18.74 7.71
N VAL A 48 5.53 -18.61 8.89
CA VAL A 48 4.21 -19.18 9.19
C VAL A 48 3.14 -18.45 8.38
N VAL A 49 2.45 -19.13 7.46
CA VAL A 49 1.40 -18.54 6.60
C VAL A 49 0.16 -18.16 7.43
N PRO A 50 -0.51 -17.02 7.15
CA PRO A 50 -1.76 -16.67 7.80
C PRO A 50 -2.87 -17.62 7.36
N LEU A 51 -3.58 -18.21 8.32
CA LEU A 51 -4.69 -19.13 8.05
C LEU A 51 -6.05 -18.44 8.22
N THR A 52 -6.09 -17.37 9.02
CA THR A 52 -7.29 -16.58 9.28
C THR A 52 -7.18 -15.17 8.72
N LYS A 53 -8.32 -14.48 8.58
CA LYS A 53 -8.35 -13.06 8.21
C LYS A 53 -7.66 -12.18 9.25
N GLU A 54 -7.74 -12.56 10.53
CA GLU A 54 -7.07 -11.86 11.62
C GLU A 54 -5.56 -11.98 11.50
N ASP A 55 -5.05 -13.19 11.27
CA ASP A 55 -3.63 -13.41 11.00
C ASP A 55 -3.12 -12.57 9.84
N LEU A 56 -3.87 -12.55 8.74
CA LEU A 56 -3.51 -11.75 7.57
C LEU A 56 -3.48 -10.25 7.90
N ASN A 57 -4.41 -9.76 8.72
CA ASN A 57 -4.41 -8.36 9.15
C ASN A 57 -3.21 -8.04 10.04
N ILE A 58 -2.80 -8.97 10.91
CA ILE A 58 -1.59 -8.85 11.73
C ILE A 58 -0.36 -8.81 10.83
N ASP A 59 -0.23 -9.73 9.88
CA ASP A 59 0.90 -9.73 8.94
C ASP A 59 0.94 -8.45 8.10
N LEU A 60 -0.21 -7.94 7.65
CA LEU A 60 -0.29 -6.65 6.96
C LEU A 60 0.08 -5.48 7.88
N ALA A 61 -0.25 -5.54 9.17
CA ALA A 61 0.15 -4.53 10.14
C ALA A 61 1.66 -4.52 10.36
N ILE A 62 2.28 -5.70 10.49
CA ILE A 62 3.73 -5.87 10.54
C ILE A 62 4.37 -5.29 9.28
N LEU A 63 3.80 -5.61 8.10
CA LEU A 63 4.29 -5.08 6.83
C LEU A 63 4.22 -3.56 6.77
N ARG A 64 3.09 -2.95 7.17
CA ARG A 64 2.93 -1.49 7.19
C ARG A 64 3.99 -0.83 8.05
N GLU A 65 4.19 -1.35 9.25
CA GLU A 65 5.16 -0.78 10.19
C GLU A 65 6.60 -0.95 9.69
N ALA A 66 6.94 -2.10 9.11
CA ALA A 66 8.24 -2.35 8.50
C ALA A 66 8.53 -1.37 7.34
N VAL A 67 7.55 -1.19 6.45
CA VAL A 67 7.62 -0.27 5.31
C VAL A 67 7.69 1.19 5.78
N PHE A 68 6.92 1.55 6.80
CA PHE A 68 6.93 2.89 7.38
C PHE A 68 8.32 3.28 7.89
N ARG A 69 9.05 2.32 8.49
CA ARG A 69 10.41 2.54 9.00
C ARG A 69 11.50 2.47 7.94
N GLN A 70 11.33 1.61 6.93
CA GLN A 70 12.31 1.37 5.86
C GLN A 70 11.66 1.51 4.47
N PRO A 71 11.13 2.71 4.13
CA PRO A 71 10.40 2.92 2.89
C PRO A 71 11.26 2.68 1.64
N GLU A 72 12.56 2.92 1.72
CA GLU A 72 13.52 2.80 0.62
C GLU A 72 13.66 1.36 0.09
N LYS A 73 13.23 0.35 0.84
CA LYS A 73 13.25 -1.05 0.41
C LYS A 73 12.27 -1.34 -0.73
N ILE A 74 11.20 -0.55 -0.82
CA ILE A 74 10.14 -0.77 -1.79
C ILE A 74 9.67 0.50 -2.51
N TYR A 75 10.02 1.70 -2.04
CA TYR A 75 9.58 2.97 -2.61
C TYR A 75 10.77 3.84 -3.01
N SER A 76 10.73 4.33 -4.25
CA SER A 76 11.64 5.35 -4.77
C SER A 76 10.87 6.67 -4.93
N PRO A 77 11.03 7.63 -4.01
CA PRO A 77 10.36 8.94 -4.10
C PRO A 77 10.76 9.72 -5.35
N LYS A 78 12.03 9.60 -5.78
CA LYS A 78 12.56 10.28 -6.97
C LYS A 78 11.87 9.80 -8.26
N GLU A 79 11.57 8.51 -8.34
CA GLU A 79 10.88 7.90 -9.49
C GLU A 79 9.36 7.87 -9.32
N GLN A 80 8.85 8.27 -8.16
CA GLN A 80 7.45 8.05 -7.76
C GLN A 80 7.01 6.62 -8.05
N LYS A 81 7.77 5.66 -7.51
CA LYS A 81 7.66 4.25 -7.89
C LYS A 81 7.67 3.35 -6.67
N ILE A 82 6.62 2.54 -6.53
CA ILE A 82 6.56 1.44 -5.57
C ILE A 82 6.85 0.14 -6.32
N VAL A 83 7.79 -0.64 -5.78
CA VAL A 83 8.24 -1.93 -6.30
C VAL A 83 7.94 -3.00 -5.26
N ILE A 84 6.94 -3.81 -5.57
CA ILE A 84 6.42 -4.89 -4.73
C ILE A 84 7.15 -6.19 -5.09
N PRO A 85 7.87 -6.80 -4.15
CA PRO A 85 8.43 -8.13 -4.36
C PRO A 85 7.34 -9.16 -4.67
N GLU A 86 7.54 -10.02 -5.67
CA GLU A 86 6.52 -11.00 -6.08
C GLU A 86 6.14 -11.99 -4.96
N ASN A 87 7.08 -12.32 -4.06
CA ASN A 87 6.83 -13.18 -2.90
C ASN A 87 5.81 -12.58 -1.91
N PHE A 88 5.48 -11.28 -2.00
CA PHE A 88 4.42 -10.68 -1.20
C PHE A 88 3.04 -11.10 -1.71
N LEU A 89 2.90 -11.39 -3.00
CA LEU A 89 1.62 -11.70 -3.62
C LEU A 89 1.05 -13.04 -3.15
N THR A 90 1.92 -14.01 -2.89
CA THR A 90 1.54 -15.32 -2.34
C THR A 90 1.14 -15.22 -0.87
N ARG A 91 1.70 -14.24 -0.14
CA ARG A 91 1.47 -14.04 1.29
C ARG A 91 0.27 -13.16 1.62
N PHE A 92 0.00 -12.15 0.79
CA PHE A 92 -0.97 -11.10 1.07
C PHE A 92 -2.10 -11.00 0.03
N PRO A 93 -2.90 -12.06 -0.20
CA PRO A 93 -4.05 -11.97 -1.08
C PRO A 93 -5.22 -11.22 -0.41
N PRO A 94 -6.05 -10.47 -1.17
CA PRO A 94 -5.87 -10.02 -2.55
C PRO A 94 -4.88 -8.85 -2.70
N LEU A 95 -4.28 -8.70 -3.89
CA LEU A 95 -3.30 -7.65 -4.22
C LEU A 95 -3.72 -6.23 -3.79
N ILE A 96 -5.00 -5.89 -3.91
CA ILE A 96 -5.49 -4.57 -3.50
C ILE A 96 -5.28 -4.30 -2.01
N ASN A 97 -5.41 -5.29 -1.14
CA ASN A 97 -5.18 -5.13 0.30
C ASN A 97 -3.71 -4.85 0.61
N LEU A 98 -2.82 -5.56 -0.08
CA LEU A 98 -1.39 -5.30 -0.02
C LEU A 98 -1.08 -3.86 -0.47
N VAL A 99 -1.55 -3.46 -1.66
CA VAL A 99 -1.31 -2.12 -2.19
C VAL A 99 -1.84 -1.04 -1.25
N ILE A 100 -3.07 -1.18 -0.74
CA ILE A 100 -3.62 -0.24 0.24
C ILE A 100 -2.73 -0.15 1.48
N ALA A 101 -2.26 -1.28 2.01
CA ALA A 101 -1.35 -1.30 3.15
C ALA A 101 -0.03 -0.55 2.85
N LEU A 102 0.57 -0.78 1.67
CA LEU A 102 1.77 -0.06 1.24
C LEU A 102 1.51 1.44 1.10
N LEU A 103 0.38 1.84 0.52
CA LEU A 103 0.01 3.25 0.42
C LEU A 103 -0.20 3.88 1.80
N GLN A 104 -0.77 3.15 2.77
CA GLN A 104 -0.94 3.65 4.15
C GLN A 104 0.41 3.95 4.80
N ALA A 105 1.37 3.05 4.63
CA ALA A 105 2.70 3.18 5.21
C ALA A 105 3.54 4.27 4.52
N LEU A 106 3.51 4.32 3.18
CA LEU A 106 4.36 5.22 2.38
C LEU A 106 3.78 6.61 2.20
N ASN A 107 2.45 6.71 2.15
CA ASN A 107 1.70 7.95 1.98
C ASN A 107 2.22 8.84 0.82
N PRO A 108 2.40 8.26 -0.39
CA PRO A 108 2.98 9.00 -1.51
C PRO A 108 2.07 10.14 -1.96
N GLN A 109 2.65 11.16 -2.59
CA GLN A 109 1.94 12.30 -3.18
C GLN A 109 2.19 12.35 -4.69
N GLY A 110 1.23 12.91 -5.42
CA GLY A 110 1.23 12.95 -6.88
C GLY A 110 0.84 11.61 -7.50
N ILE A 111 1.41 11.32 -8.66
CA ILE A 111 1.18 10.09 -9.41
C ILE A 111 2.33 9.14 -9.10
N THR A 112 2.03 7.99 -8.48
CA THR A 112 2.99 6.96 -8.14
C THR A 112 2.68 5.67 -8.89
N THR A 113 3.67 5.13 -9.59
CA THR A 113 3.52 3.87 -10.32
C THR A 113 3.71 2.67 -9.39
N LEU A 114 2.90 1.64 -9.59
CA LEU A 114 2.91 0.40 -8.83
C LEU A 114 3.46 -0.72 -9.71
N ASN A 115 4.51 -1.38 -9.25
CA ASN A 115 5.19 -2.41 -10.01
C ASN A 115 5.39 -3.67 -9.18
N ILE A 116 5.34 -4.84 -9.82
CA ILE A 116 5.78 -6.11 -9.24
C ILE A 116 7.18 -6.42 -9.76
N LYS A 117 8.08 -6.83 -8.87
CA LYS A 117 9.42 -7.30 -9.22
C LYS A 117 9.50 -8.81 -9.05
N ASN A 118 9.72 -9.50 -10.17
CA ASN A 118 10.16 -10.89 -10.25
C ASN A 118 11.62 -10.89 -10.76
N ILE A 119 12.37 -11.97 -10.55
CA ILE A 119 13.77 -12.18 -10.93
C ILE A 119 14.09 -11.52 -12.29
N GLY A 120 14.77 -10.36 -12.25
CA GLY A 120 15.19 -9.60 -13.42
C GLY A 120 14.11 -8.80 -14.17
N VAL A 121 12.82 -8.91 -13.81
CA VAL A 121 11.70 -8.27 -14.52
C VAL A 121 10.84 -7.43 -13.58
N THR A 122 10.56 -6.19 -13.99
CA THR A 122 9.62 -5.31 -13.31
C THR A 122 8.36 -5.14 -14.16
N LYS A 123 7.21 -5.59 -13.67
CA LYS A 123 5.91 -5.49 -14.33
C LYS A 123 5.11 -4.36 -13.72
N LEU A 124 4.68 -3.40 -14.53
CA LEU A 124 3.72 -2.37 -14.13
C LEU A 124 2.35 -2.98 -13.90
N ILE A 125 1.77 -2.74 -12.72
CA ILE A 125 0.42 -3.20 -12.37
C ILE A 125 -0.60 -2.09 -12.24
N GLY A 126 -0.17 -0.84 -12.09
CA GLY A 126 -1.07 0.31 -12.13
C GLY A 126 -0.46 1.54 -11.50
N SER A 127 -1.30 2.47 -11.07
CA SER A 127 -0.85 3.71 -10.43
C SER A 127 -1.74 4.12 -9.27
N SER A 128 -1.13 4.73 -8.25
CA SER A 128 -1.84 5.52 -7.26
C SER A 128 -1.72 7.01 -7.58
N VAL A 129 -2.79 7.75 -7.28
CA VAL A 129 -2.86 9.19 -7.44
C VAL A 129 -3.33 9.79 -6.13
N ALA A 130 -2.47 10.59 -5.53
CA ALA A 130 -2.73 11.31 -4.30
C ALA A 130 -2.51 12.80 -4.57
N PRO A 131 -3.56 13.59 -4.87
CA PRO A 131 -3.41 15.01 -5.16
C PRO A 131 -2.70 15.75 -3.99
N PRO A 132 -1.69 16.60 -4.27
CA PRO A 132 -1.07 17.43 -3.26
C PRO A 132 -2.06 18.56 -2.93
N PHE A 133 -2.67 18.53 -1.75
CA PHE A 133 -3.57 19.60 -1.33
C PHE A 133 -3.34 19.99 0.12
N ASN A 134 -3.38 21.31 0.36
CA ASN A 134 -3.28 21.94 1.67
C ASN A 134 -4.59 22.69 1.94
N GLY A 135 -5.65 21.98 2.34
CA GLY A 135 -6.95 22.60 2.66
C GLY A 135 -8.15 21.66 2.56
N VAL A 136 -9.32 22.15 2.99
CA VAL A 136 -10.60 21.45 2.85
C VAL A 136 -11.17 21.73 1.47
N VAL A 137 -11.53 20.69 0.71
CA VAL A 137 -12.16 20.83 -0.60
C VAL A 137 -13.47 20.06 -0.58
N ASP A 138 -14.56 20.78 -0.71
CA ASP A 138 -15.91 20.18 -0.63
C ASP A 138 -16.29 19.44 -1.92
N ASN A 139 -15.61 19.69 -3.04
CA ASN A 139 -15.97 19.12 -4.35
C ASN A 139 -14.74 18.78 -5.19
N LEU A 140 -14.24 17.55 -5.04
CA LEU A 140 -13.28 16.99 -5.99
C LEU A 140 -14.00 16.25 -7.11
N SER A 141 -13.73 16.62 -8.36
CA SER A 141 -14.12 15.84 -9.52
C SER A 141 -12.93 15.10 -10.11
N LEU A 142 -13.14 13.87 -10.56
CA LEU A 142 -12.17 13.12 -11.36
C LEU A 142 -12.55 13.18 -12.83
N GLU A 143 -11.61 13.59 -13.66
CA GLU A 143 -11.69 13.46 -15.12
C GLU A 143 -10.61 12.51 -15.61
N VAL A 144 -10.98 11.56 -16.45
CA VAL A 144 -10.08 10.59 -17.08
C VAL A 144 -10.29 10.65 -18.59
N ASN A 145 -9.22 10.93 -19.34
CA ASN A 145 -9.26 11.08 -20.80
C ASN A 145 -10.36 12.03 -21.31
N GLY A 146 -10.58 13.16 -20.63
CA GLY A 146 -11.61 14.13 -21.00
C GLY A 146 -13.02 13.79 -20.49
N THR A 147 -13.23 12.62 -19.88
CA THR A 147 -14.53 12.18 -19.37
C THR A 147 -14.62 12.39 -17.87
N ASN A 148 -15.63 13.12 -17.41
CA ASN A 148 -15.90 13.30 -15.99
C ASN A 148 -16.48 12.00 -15.40
N ILE A 149 -15.75 11.41 -14.46
CA ILE A 149 -16.08 10.13 -13.82
C ILE A 149 -16.97 10.34 -12.58
N GLY A 150 -17.04 11.58 -12.07
CA GLY A 150 -17.90 11.95 -10.95
C GLY A 150 -17.13 12.59 -9.79
N GLN A 151 -17.86 12.77 -8.69
CA GLN A 151 -17.31 13.34 -7.47
C GLN A 151 -16.58 12.29 -6.64
N LEU A 152 -15.41 12.70 -6.15
CA LEU A 152 -14.55 11.90 -5.31
C LEU A 152 -14.90 12.13 -3.84
N LYS A 153 -14.99 11.04 -3.07
CA LYS A 153 -15.28 11.11 -1.63
C LYS A 153 -13.98 11.33 -0.84
N PRO A 154 -13.88 12.43 -0.05
CA PRO A 154 -12.76 12.64 0.86
C PRO A 154 -12.62 11.51 1.90
N GLY A 155 -11.40 11.23 2.34
CA GLY A 155 -11.12 10.22 3.37
C GLY A 155 -11.03 8.77 2.87
N GLY A 156 -11.27 8.53 1.59
CA GLY A 156 -11.35 7.21 1.00
C GLY A 156 -10.17 6.83 0.10
N VAL A 157 -10.13 5.55 -0.26
CA VAL A 157 -9.38 5.06 -1.42
C VAL A 157 -10.39 4.52 -2.41
N MET A 158 -10.30 4.94 -3.67
CA MET A 158 -11.18 4.48 -4.75
C MET A 158 -10.36 3.78 -5.82
N LEU A 159 -10.93 2.74 -6.42
CA LEU A 159 -10.29 1.96 -7.48
C LEU A 159 -11.10 2.11 -8.77
N PHE A 160 -10.40 2.45 -9.86
CA PHE A 160 -10.96 2.53 -11.19
C PHE A 160 -10.21 1.57 -12.13
N PRO A 161 -10.89 0.56 -12.70
CA PRO A 161 -10.26 -0.54 -13.43
C PRO A 161 -9.87 -0.16 -14.87
N TYR A 162 -9.18 0.97 -15.05
CA TYR A 162 -8.66 1.40 -16.34
C TYR A 162 -7.40 0.61 -16.70
N LYS A 163 -7.33 0.05 -17.91
CA LYS A 163 -6.16 -0.73 -18.36
C LYS A 163 -5.22 0.04 -19.27
N ASP A 164 -5.62 1.22 -19.73
CA ASP A 164 -4.84 1.99 -20.71
C ASP A 164 -3.49 2.41 -20.13
N LYS A 165 -2.47 2.43 -20.98
CA LYS A 165 -1.09 2.79 -20.59
C LYS A 165 -0.91 4.28 -20.34
N HIS A 166 -1.76 5.12 -20.93
CA HIS A 166 -1.66 6.57 -20.85
C HIS A 166 -3.05 7.15 -20.53
N LEU A 167 -3.38 7.23 -19.25
CA LEU A 167 -4.60 7.89 -18.78
C LEU A 167 -4.25 9.33 -18.47
N ARG A 168 -4.84 10.29 -19.20
CA ARG A 168 -4.80 11.69 -18.79
C ARG A 168 -5.77 11.85 -17.64
N ILE A 169 -5.24 12.18 -16.47
CA ILE A 169 -6.01 12.32 -15.24
C ILE A 169 -6.01 13.77 -14.80
N LYS A 170 -7.17 14.26 -14.37
CA LYS A 170 -7.33 15.57 -13.77
C LYS A 170 -8.22 15.46 -12.53
N ILE A 171 -7.73 15.94 -11.40
CA ILE A 171 -8.44 15.94 -10.12
C ILE A 171 -8.65 17.39 -9.68
N GLY A 172 -9.87 17.88 -9.92
CA GLY A 172 -10.21 19.29 -9.74
C GLY A 172 -9.19 20.22 -10.43
N GLN A 173 -8.66 21.17 -9.66
CA GLN A 173 -7.53 22.03 -10.07
C GLN A 173 -6.19 21.60 -9.43
N SER A 174 -6.21 20.54 -8.62
CA SER A 174 -5.08 20.17 -7.74
C SER A 174 -3.99 19.36 -8.44
N LEU A 175 -4.39 18.54 -9.41
CA LEU A 175 -3.49 17.62 -10.08
C LEU A 175 -3.98 17.39 -11.51
N GLU A 176 -3.07 17.52 -12.45
CA GLU A 176 -3.23 17.06 -13.83
C GLU A 176 -1.96 16.30 -14.24
N GLY A 177 -2.12 15.15 -14.90
CA GLY A 177 -0.97 14.38 -15.36
C GLY A 177 -1.35 13.13 -16.13
N ILE A 178 -0.36 12.28 -16.38
CA ILE A 178 -0.52 11.02 -17.09
C ILE A 178 -0.21 9.89 -16.13
N ALA A 179 -1.13 8.94 -15.99
CA ALA A 179 -0.96 7.75 -15.17
C ALA A 179 -1.22 6.48 -15.99
N PRO A 180 -0.39 5.43 -15.85
CA PRO A 180 -0.71 4.14 -16.42
C PRO A 180 -1.70 3.35 -15.54
N GLY A 181 -2.69 2.71 -16.18
CA GLY A 181 -3.70 1.91 -15.51
C GLY A 181 -3.26 0.48 -15.18
N GLY A 182 -2.72 -0.27 -16.14
CA GLY A 182 -2.23 -1.64 -15.90
C GLY A 182 -3.32 -2.63 -15.45
N ASP A 183 -2.92 -3.72 -14.79
CA ASP A 183 -3.84 -4.80 -14.38
C ASP A 183 -4.75 -4.41 -13.20
N LEU A 184 -4.21 -3.64 -12.24
CA LEU A 184 -4.92 -3.17 -11.05
C LEU A 184 -5.77 -1.93 -11.37
N GLY A 185 -5.31 -1.09 -12.30
CA GLY A 185 -5.98 0.15 -12.66
C GLY A 185 -5.43 1.37 -11.93
N LEU A 186 -6.29 2.39 -11.85
CA LEU A 186 -6.01 3.65 -11.20
C LEU A 186 -6.57 3.64 -9.78
N ILE A 187 -5.72 3.90 -8.80
CA ILE A 187 -6.10 4.05 -7.40
C ILE A 187 -6.07 5.53 -7.04
N ILE A 188 -7.20 6.08 -6.62
CA ILE A 188 -7.27 7.46 -6.11
C ILE A 188 -7.24 7.41 -4.59
N ASP A 189 -6.20 8.00 -3.99
CA ASP A 189 -5.97 8.00 -2.55
C ASP A 189 -6.25 9.39 -1.96
N LEU A 190 -7.37 9.50 -1.24
CA LEU A 190 -7.84 10.73 -0.60
C LEU A 190 -7.90 10.60 0.92
N ARG A 191 -7.17 9.66 1.53
CA ARG A 191 -7.25 9.44 2.99
C ARG A 191 -6.84 10.65 3.82
N LYS A 192 -5.98 11.52 3.29
CA LYS A 192 -5.61 12.81 3.92
C LYS A 192 -6.74 13.85 3.93
N TRP A 193 -7.88 13.55 3.32
CA TRP A 193 -8.97 14.48 3.10
C TRP A 193 -10.16 14.21 4.05
N ALA A 194 -9.99 13.34 5.06
CA ALA A 194 -10.96 13.10 6.15
C ALA A 194 -10.58 13.84 7.44
#